data_AF-S7UV36-F1
#
_entry.id   AF-S7UV36-F1
#
_cell.length_a   1.000
_cell.length_b   1.000
_cell.length_c   1.000
_cell.angle_alpha   90.00
_cell.angle_beta   90.00
_cell.angle_gamma   90.00
#
_symmetry.space_group_name_H-M   'P 1'
#
loop_
_entity.id
_entity.type
_entity.pdbx_description
1 polymer ?
#
loop_
_entity_poly.entity_id
_entity_poly.type
_entity_poly.pdbx_seq_one_letter_code
_entity_poly.pdbx_strand_id
1 'polypeptide(L)'
;MSGNDASPPPYLVEPLFTDASRQPDGRPDDLQLTVQGKVWRMLGRAGAQTETRGAEEFLRAGRGLPVLLGAGLGHALKLLLAEHDGPVAVIDKETTIAEASGARALLDGQPEGRVLWIAEEDREAALAALTRFQSAHGGLPFAPIVHPLYARLDRDYYGALREALLASSKADFWGRARYAKFKGDLPRVLLITSQYFLMGEIVAACERLGAPHRLLSLEAREMGRTEFVQALLTAVVEFKPDFVFTVNHLGVDREGVLTELLARLELPLASWFVDNPHLILYIYDRLNSPYTAIFTWDADNLGSLKAMGFPHVRYLPLATDALRFRPGAPGLPQWRSRVSFVGNSMVTKVAKRLTAAEPTPRLAAAYPEIARGFSESSERSVRAYLEHAHPDLAPDFAALSTVERRLAFETLVTWEATRQYRLGCIQATLPFSPLIAGDPAWKELLPDEGRAWRWIGELSYYDDLPGFYPQAEVNFNCTSKQMKGAVNQRVFDVPAAGAFLVTDHREQIEELFRPGTEVVCYHEPAEAEDLIRYHLAHPATRERVTRAARERILAEHTYDIRLRELFAAMREIYG
;
A
#
# COMPACT_ATOMS: atom_id res chain seq x y z
N MET A 1 -46.34 -45.70 19.41
CA MET A 1 -46.57 -45.86 17.96
C MET A 1 -46.16 -44.58 17.28
N SER A 2 -44.96 -44.59 16.70
CA SER A 2 -44.49 -43.76 15.57
C SER A 2 -43.09 -44.30 15.26
N GLY A 3 -43.06 -45.46 14.59
CA GLY A 3 -41.81 -46.01 14.07
C GLY A 3 -41.31 -45.05 13.00
N ASN A 4 -40.04 -44.67 13.13
CA ASN A 4 -39.35 -43.80 12.19
C ASN A 4 -39.23 -44.56 10.86
N ASP A 5 -40.12 -44.29 9.92
CA ASP A 5 -40.10 -44.87 8.57
C ASP A 5 -39.05 -44.10 7.77
N ALA A 6 -37.77 -44.34 8.10
CA ALA A 6 -36.65 -43.78 7.37
C ALA A 6 -36.66 -44.40 5.97
N SER A 7 -36.76 -43.54 4.95
CA SER A 7 -36.61 -43.98 3.56
C SER A 7 -35.26 -44.70 3.43
N PRO A 8 -35.21 -45.88 2.77
CA PRO A 8 -33.96 -46.62 2.63
C PRO A 8 -32.91 -45.73 1.95
N PRO A 9 -31.64 -45.79 2.39
CA PRO A 9 -30.59 -44.95 1.82
C PRO A 9 -30.51 -45.17 0.31
N PRO A 10 -30.19 -44.13 -0.48
CA PRO A 10 -30.15 -44.23 -1.96
C PRO A 10 -28.94 -45.03 -2.48
N TYR A 11 -28.33 -45.85 -1.62
CA TYR A 11 -27.12 -46.60 -1.88
C TYR A 11 -27.05 -47.87 -1.01
N LEU A 12 -26.31 -48.88 -1.49
CA LEU A 12 -25.93 -50.07 -0.72
C LEU A 12 -24.48 -49.95 -0.28
N VAL A 13 -24.16 -50.44 0.92
CA VAL A 13 -22.80 -50.44 1.48
C VAL A 13 -22.34 -51.87 1.72
N GLU A 14 -21.18 -52.23 1.18
CA GLU A 14 -20.54 -53.53 1.37
C GLU A 14 -19.16 -53.34 2.00
N PRO A 15 -18.91 -53.92 3.18
CA PRO A 15 -17.59 -53.90 3.79
C PRO A 15 -16.64 -54.81 3.02
N LEU A 16 -15.42 -54.34 2.81
CA LEU A 16 -14.40 -55.07 2.10
C LEU A 16 -13.25 -55.42 3.01
N PHE A 17 -12.89 -56.70 2.98
CA PHE A 17 -11.78 -57.27 3.74
C PHE A 17 -10.78 -57.82 2.73
N THR A 18 -9.52 -57.48 2.88
CA THR A 18 -8.43 -58.12 2.16
C THR A 18 -8.16 -59.48 2.80
N ASP A 19 -7.96 -60.50 1.96
CA ASP A 19 -7.84 -61.91 2.37
C ASP A 19 -6.46 -62.18 2.98
N ALA A 20 -6.21 -61.62 4.17
CA ALA A 20 -5.09 -61.93 5.05
C ALA A 20 -5.38 -61.36 6.44
N SER A 21 -6.11 -62.12 7.27
CA SER A 21 -6.57 -61.79 8.63
C SER A 21 -7.42 -60.52 8.73
N ARG A 22 -8.69 -60.67 9.14
CA ARG A 22 -9.50 -59.54 9.63
C ARG A 22 -8.63 -58.69 10.56
N GLN A 23 -8.66 -57.37 10.40
CA GLN A 23 -7.99 -56.48 11.34
C GLN A 23 -8.37 -56.91 12.78
N PRO A 24 -7.46 -56.84 13.78
CA PRO A 24 -7.74 -57.33 15.13
C PRO A 24 -8.99 -56.71 15.78
N ASP A 25 -9.43 -55.56 15.28
CA ASP A 25 -10.62 -54.81 15.69
C ASP A 25 -11.89 -55.16 14.90
N GLY A 26 -11.81 -56.07 13.92
CA GLY A 26 -12.94 -56.53 13.11
C GLY A 26 -13.42 -55.53 12.04
N ARG A 27 -12.67 -54.45 11.80
CA ARG A 27 -13.07 -53.38 10.88
C ARG A 27 -12.69 -53.68 9.42
N PRO A 28 -13.46 -53.18 8.44
CA PRO A 28 -13.13 -53.37 7.03
C PRO A 28 -11.90 -52.54 6.61
N ASP A 29 -11.21 -52.99 5.55
CA ASP A 29 -10.10 -52.26 4.94
C ASP A 29 -10.58 -51.13 4.02
N ASP A 30 -11.79 -51.24 3.49
CA ASP A 30 -12.47 -50.21 2.70
C ASP A 30 -13.98 -50.50 2.67
N LEU A 31 -14.76 -49.52 2.19
CA LEU A 31 -16.18 -49.71 1.90
C LEU A 31 -16.44 -49.56 0.41
N GLN A 32 -17.28 -50.44 -0.11
CA GLN A 32 -17.86 -50.33 -1.44
C GLN A 32 -19.27 -49.78 -1.34
N LEU A 33 -19.54 -48.69 -2.05
CA LEU A 33 -20.87 -48.08 -2.11
C LEU A 33 -21.44 -48.24 -3.52
N THR A 34 -22.64 -48.81 -3.62
CA THR A 34 -23.37 -48.88 -4.88
C THR A 34 -24.46 -47.82 -4.90
N VAL A 35 -24.25 -46.75 -5.66
CA VAL A 35 -25.15 -45.59 -5.76
C VAL A 35 -25.72 -45.52 -7.17
N GLN A 36 -27.03 -45.70 -7.32
CA GLN A 36 -27.71 -45.71 -8.64
C GLN A 36 -27.00 -46.62 -9.68
N GLY A 37 -26.54 -47.79 -9.26
CA GLY A 37 -25.83 -48.76 -10.12
C GLY A 37 -24.36 -48.46 -10.40
N LYS A 38 -23.81 -47.37 -9.85
CA LYS A 38 -22.36 -47.06 -9.91
C LYS A 38 -21.67 -47.50 -8.63
N VAL A 39 -20.51 -48.13 -8.78
CA VAL A 39 -19.68 -48.60 -7.67
C VAL A 39 -18.63 -47.55 -7.32
N TRP A 40 -18.65 -47.10 -6.07
CA TRP A 40 -17.68 -46.16 -5.49
C TRP A 40 -16.90 -46.84 -4.37
N ARG A 41 -15.66 -46.41 -4.17
CA ARG A 41 -14.77 -46.85 -3.10
C ARG A 41 -14.59 -45.71 -2.12
N MET A 42 -14.74 -45.97 -0.82
CA MET A 42 -14.61 -44.95 0.21
C MET A 42 -13.20 -44.36 0.21
N LEU A 43 -12.18 -45.21 0.28
CA LEU A 43 -10.78 -44.78 0.27
C LEU A 43 -10.18 -44.72 -1.14
N GLY A 44 -10.63 -45.60 -2.04
CA GLY A 44 -10.08 -45.68 -3.39
C GLY A 44 -8.58 -46.02 -3.41
N ARG A 45 -7.85 -45.53 -4.43
CA ARG A 45 -6.42 -45.87 -4.61
C ARG A 45 -5.48 -45.25 -3.59
N ALA A 46 -5.88 -44.15 -2.95
CA ALA A 46 -5.06 -43.44 -1.98
C ALA A 46 -5.18 -44.02 -0.56
N GLY A 47 -6.06 -45.01 -0.34
CA GLY A 47 -6.21 -45.66 0.97
C GLY A 47 -6.56 -44.64 2.06
N ALA A 48 -6.00 -44.85 3.26
CA ALA A 48 -6.22 -43.98 4.41
C ALA A 48 -5.89 -42.50 4.15
N GLN A 49 -4.99 -42.17 3.21
CA GLN A 49 -4.64 -40.78 2.87
C GLN A 49 -5.83 -39.98 2.32
N THR A 50 -6.84 -40.65 1.76
CA THR A 50 -8.10 -40.00 1.33
C THR A 50 -8.78 -39.28 2.49
N GLU A 51 -8.66 -39.83 3.71
CA GLU A 51 -9.25 -39.27 4.92
C GLU A 51 -8.24 -38.42 5.70
N THR A 52 -7.00 -38.89 5.87
CA THR A 52 -6.05 -38.24 6.79
C THR A 52 -5.53 -36.90 6.29
N ARG A 53 -5.47 -36.67 4.97
CA ARG A 53 -4.87 -35.45 4.40
C ARG A 53 -5.43 -34.16 5.01
N GLY A 54 -6.76 -34.06 5.15
CA GLY A 54 -7.38 -32.86 5.73
C GLY A 54 -7.13 -32.71 7.23
N ALA A 55 -7.05 -33.82 7.96
CA ALA A 55 -6.67 -33.83 9.37
C ALA A 55 -5.19 -33.45 9.56
N GLU A 56 -4.28 -33.94 8.71
CA GLU A 56 -2.86 -33.55 8.69
C GLU A 56 -2.66 -32.07 8.37
N GLU A 57 -3.47 -31.50 7.48
CA GLU A 57 -3.50 -30.06 7.20
C GLU A 57 -3.95 -29.25 8.43
N PHE A 58 -4.99 -29.72 9.13
CA PHE A 58 -5.45 -29.10 10.38
C PHE A 58 -4.40 -29.16 11.50
N LEU A 59 -3.80 -30.34 11.74
CA LEU A 59 -2.79 -30.53 12.78
C LEU A 59 -1.55 -29.64 12.56
N ARG A 60 -1.14 -29.45 11.30
CA ARG A 60 -0.07 -28.50 10.94
C ARG A 60 -0.45 -27.04 11.19
N ALA A 61 -1.71 -26.68 10.96
CA ALA A 61 -2.19 -25.30 11.17
C ALA A 61 -2.38 -24.96 12.66
N GLY A 62 -2.76 -25.93 13.48
CA GLY A 62 -2.83 -25.82 14.94
C GLY A 62 -3.87 -24.83 15.47
N ARG A 63 -4.94 -24.53 14.73
CA ARG A 63 -5.96 -23.53 15.10
C ARG A 63 -7.38 -23.96 14.74
N GLY A 64 -8.32 -23.74 15.67
CA GLY A 64 -9.77 -23.93 15.46
C GLY A 64 -10.32 -25.24 16.01
N LEU A 65 -11.61 -25.48 15.79
CA LEU A 65 -12.32 -26.72 16.14
C LEU A 65 -12.43 -27.63 14.92
N PRO A 66 -11.80 -28.82 14.89
CA PRO A 66 -11.89 -29.71 13.75
C PRO A 66 -13.30 -30.29 13.64
N VAL A 67 -13.90 -30.16 12.45
CA VAL A 67 -15.23 -30.71 12.14
C VAL A 67 -15.11 -31.66 10.95
N LEU A 68 -15.16 -32.97 11.20
CA LEU A 68 -15.21 -33.97 10.14
C LEU A 68 -16.61 -33.97 9.51
N LEU A 69 -16.68 -33.75 8.19
CA LEU A 69 -17.90 -33.88 7.39
C LEU A 69 -17.84 -35.24 6.67
N GLY A 70 -18.48 -36.23 7.28
CA GLY A 70 -18.39 -37.65 6.97
C GLY A 70 -17.25 -38.34 7.72
N ALA A 71 -17.57 -39.41 8.45
CA ALA A 71 -16.59 -40.14 9.24
C ALA A 71 -15.75 -41.13 8.40
N GLY A 72 -16.33 -41.68 7.32
CA GLY A 72 -15.67 -42.69 6.49
C GLY A 72 -15.32 -43.95 7.29
N LEU A 73 -14.11 -44.47 7.09
CA LEU A 73 -13.47 -45.48 7.93
C LEU A 73 -12.78 -44.88 9.17
N GLY A 74 -12.92 -43.58 9.43
CA GLY A 74 -12.48 -42.98 10.67
C GLY A 74 -10.96 -42.87 10.82
N HIS A 75 -10.18 -42.96 9.75
CA HIS A 75 -8.73 -42.72 9.80
C HIS A 75 -8.43 -41.27 10.17
N ALA A 76 -9.20 -40.31 9.64
CA ALA A 76 -9.09 -38.91 10.02
C ALA A 76 -9.42 -38.69 11.51
N LEU A 77 -10.50 -39.31 12.00
CA LEU A 77 -10.89 -39.23 13.41
C LEU A 77 -9.82 -39.85 14.32
N LYS A 78 -9.32 -41.04 13.98
CA LYS A 78 -8.25 -41.71 14.73
C LYS A 78 -6.99 -40.85 14.80
N LEU A 79 -6.60 -40.22 13.70
CA LEU A 79 -5.45 -39.32 13.66
C LEU A 79 -5.66 -38.10 14.56
N LEU A 80 -6.83 -37.44 14.47
CA LEU A 80 -7.16 -36.31 15.33
C LEU A 80 -7.16 -36.71 16.81
N LEU A 81 -7.73 -37.86 17.18
CA LEU A 81 -7.75 -38.31 18.57
C LEU A 81 -6.37 -38.67 19.13
N ALA A 82 -5.43 -39.07 18.26
CA ALA A 82 -4.06 -39.37 18.65
C ALA A 82 -3.19 -38.11 18.81
N GLU A 83 -3.39 -37.09 17.96
CA GLU A 83 -2.47 -35.95 17.81
C GLU A 83 -3.08 -34.60 18.23
N HIS A 84 -4.37 -34.55 18.52
CA HIS A 84 -5.08 -33.36 19.01
C HIS A 84 -5.72 -33.62 20.37
N ASP A 85 -5.28 -32.88 21.39
CA ASP A 85 -5.81 -32.97 22.76
C ASP A 85 -7.18 -32.30 22.92
N GLY A 86 -7.57 -31.44 21.97
CA GLY A 86 -8.81 -30.69 22.01
C GLY A 86 -10.05 -31.46 21.53
N PRO A 87 -11.22 -30.79 21.56
CA PRO A 87 -12.49 -31.40 21.21
C PRO A 87 -12.64 -31.55 19.68
N VAL A 88 -13.25 -32.65 19.24
CA VAL A 88 -13.47 -32.96 17.81
C VAL A 88 -14.96 -33.12 17.53
N ALA A 89 -15.47 -32.51 16.46
CA ALA A 89 -16.83 -32.74 16.00
C ALA A 89 -16.84 -33.63 14.75
N VAL A 90 -17.83 -34.51 14.66
CA VAL A 90 -18.08 -35.36 13.49
C VAL A 90 -19.53 -35.20 13.09
N ILE A 91 -19.78 -34.83 11.84
CA ILE A 91 -21.12 -34.80 11.25
C ILE A 91 -21.22 -35.91 10.24
N ASP A 92 -22.06 -36.88 10.53
CA ASP A 92 -22.29 -38.03 9.68
C ASP A 92 -23.73 -38.54 9.88
N LYS A 93 -24.60 -38.15 8.95
CA LYS A 93 -26.00 -38.63 8.88
C LYS A 93 -26.12 -40.00 8.23
N GLU A 94 -25.06 -40.51 7.59
CA GLU A 94 -25.07 -41.75 6.83
C GLU A 94 -24.83 -42.95 7.76
N THR A 95 -25.82 -43.26 8.60
CA THR A 95 -25.73 -44.29 9.64
C THR A 95 -25.28 -45.65 9.10
N THR A 96 -25.77 -46.07 7.93
CA THR A 96 -25.38 -47.32 7.27
C THR A 96 -23.87 -47.39 6.97
N ILE A 97 -23.26 -46.27 6.57
CA ILE A 97 -21.82 -46.21 6.33
C ILE A 97 -21.06 -46.25 7.66
N ALA A 98 -21.51 -45.46 8.65
CA ALA A 98 -20.88 -45.40 9.96
C ALA A 98 -20.92 -46.75 10.72
N GLU A 99 -22.00 -47.51 10.55
CA GLU A 99 -22.16 -48.87 11.07
C GLU A 99 -21.24 -49.85 10.34
N ALA A 100 -21.26 -49.85 9.00
CA ALA A 100 -20.41 -50.73 8.19
C ALA A 100 -18.92 -50.49 8.41
N SER A 101 -18.51 -49.23 8.65
CA SER A 101 -17.10 -48.86 8.86
C SER A 101 -16.61 -49.09 10.29
N GLY A 102 -17.52 -49.24 11.25
CA GLY A 102 -17.20 -49.26 12.68
C GLY A 102 -16.58 -47.96 13.20
N ALA A 103 -16.68 -46.84 12.48
CA ALA A 103 -16.04 -45.58 12.87
C ALA A 103 -16.52 -45.06 14.22
N ARG A 104 -17.78 -45.35 14.61
CA ARG A 104 -18.32 -44.97 15.93
C ARG A 104 -17.61 -45.65 17.10
N ALA A 105 -17.04 -46.85 16.92
CA ALA A 105 -16.29 -47.54 17.97
C ALA A 105 -15.03 -46.77 18.39
N LEU A 106 -14.56 -45.81 17.59
CA LEU A 106 -13.44 -44.93 17.96
C LEU A 106 -13.78 -43.96 19.11
N LEU A 107 -15.06 -43.81 19.44
CA LEU A 107 -15.50 -43.00 20.58
C LEU A 107 -15.35 -43.77 21.91
N ASP A 108 -15.27 -45.10 21.86
CA ASP A 108 -15.15 -45.93 23.05
C ASP A 108 -13.84 -45.62 23.78
N GLY A 109 -13.93 -45.30 25.07
CA GLY A 109 -12.79 -44.94 25.91
C GLY A 109 -12.29 -43.50 25.75
N GLN A 110 -12.93 -42.67 24.92
CA GLN A 110 -12.63 -41.24 24.90
C GLN A 110 -13.24 -40.52 26.12
N PRO A 111 -12.58 -39.48 26.65
CA PRO A 111 -13.16 -38.63 27.69
C PRO A 111 -14.53 -38.07 27.28
N GLU A 112 -15.45 -38.00 28.24
CA GLU A 112 -16.80 -37.45 28.01
C GLU A 112 -16.71 -36.03 27.44
N GLY A 113 -17.42 -35.77 26.34
CA GLY A 113 -17.41 -34.49 25.65
C GLY A 113 -16.21 -34.22 24.74
N ARG A 114 -15.22 -35.13 24.66
CA ARG A 114 -14.09 -34.96 23.72
C ARG A 114 -14.51 -35.06 22.25
N VAL A 115 -15.48 -35.93 21.95
CA VAL A 115 -16.02 -36.08 20.60
C VAL A 115 -17.50 -35.77 20.60
N LEU A 116 -17.92 -34.83 19.76
CA LEU A 116 -19.32 -34.60 19.45
C LEU A 116 -19.67 -35.29 18.14
N TRP A 117 -20.53 -36.32 18.20
CA TRP A 117 -21.09 -36.96 17.00
C TRP A 117 -22.49 -36.41 16.70
N ILE A 118 -22.69 -35.93 15.48
CA ILE A 118 -23.96 -35.38 15.00
C ILE A 118 -24.44 -36.24 13.84
N ALA A 119 -25.61 -36.87 14.00
CA ALA A 119 -26.23 -37.73 12.98
C ALA A 119 -27.54 -37.14 12.43
N GLU A 120 -27.76 -35.84 12.64
CA GLU A 120 -28.98 -35.14 12.24
C GLU A 120 -29.11 -35.05 10.71
N GLU A 121 -30.23 -35.50 10.15
CA GLU A 121 -30.52 -35.34 8.72
C GLU A 121 -30.86 -33.90 8.34
N ASP A 122 -31.41 -33.13 9.31
CA ASP A 122 -31.69 -31.71 9.12
C ASP A 122 -30.43 -30.87 9.32
N ARG A 123 -30.13 -30.04 8.30
CA ARG A 123 -28.95 -29.20 8.27
C ARG A 123 -28.97 -28.12 9.35
N GLU A 124 -30.14 -27.57 9.65
CA GLU A 124 -30.26 -26.52 10.67
C GLU A 124 -30.05 -27.08 12.07
N ALA A 125 -30.59 -28.26 12.36
CA ALA A 125 -30.35 -29.00 13.60
C ALA A 125 -28.86 -29.32 13.79
N ALA A 126 -28.17 -29.79 12.72
CA ALA A 126 -26.73 -30.04 12.76
C ALA A 126 -25.92 -28.76 13.07
N LEU A 127 -26.24 -27.64 12.41
CA LEU A 127 -25.59 -26.35 12.67
C LEU A 127 -25.87 -25.82 14.08
N ALA A 128 -27.08 -26.02 14.61
CA ALA A 128 -27.43 -25.63 15.96
C ALA A 128 -26.63 -26.43 17.01
N ALA A 129 -26.45 -27.74 16.79
CA ALA A 129 -25.62 -28.59 17.64
C ALA A 129 -24.14 -28.16 17.62
N LEU A 130 -23.59 -27.86 16.44
CA LEU A 130 -22.24 -27.31 16.31
C LEU A 130 -22.10 -25.95 16.99
N THR A 131 -23.10 -25.07 16.88
CA THR A 131 -23.07 -23.74 17.51
C THR A 131 -22.98 -23.85 19.04
N ARG A 132 -23.73 -24.79 19.64
CA ARG A 132 -23.62 -25.10 21.07
C ARG A 132 -22.25 -25.66 21.42
N PHE A 133 -21.72 -26.55 20.59
CA PHE A 133 -20.37 -27.11 20.76
C PHE A 133 -19.28 -26.03 20.70
N GLN A 134 -19.34 -25.13 19.73
CA GLN A 134 -18.43 -23.99 19.62
C GLN A 134 -18.51 -23.09 20.86
N SER A 135 -19.73 -22.80 21.32
CA SER A 135 -19.95 -21.97 22.51
C SER A 135 -19.37 -22.61 23.78
N ALA A 136 -19.51 -23.93 23.95
CA ALA A 136 -18.96 -24.67 25.08
C ALA A 136 -17.42 -24.73 25.06
N HIS A 137 -16.79 -24.57 23.89
CA HIS A 137 -15.35 -24.69 23.69
C HIS A 137 -14.69 -23.36 23.30
N GLY A 138 -15.15 -22.26 23.89
CA GLY A 138 -14.47 -20.96 23.82
C GLY A 138 -14.67 -20.18 22.53
N GLY A 139 -15.68 -20.51 21.71
CA GLY A 139 -16.04 -19.74 20.53
C GLY A 139 -15.06 -19.88 19.36
N LEU A 140 -14.15 -20.86 19.42
CA LEU A 140 -13.12 -21.07 18.39
C LEU A 140 -13.73 -21.30 17.00
N PRO A 141 -13.11 -20.80 15.91
CA PRO A 141 -13.63 -20.99 14.57
C PRO A 141 -13.61 -22.45 14.16
N PHE A 142 -14.61 -22.89 13.39
CA PHE A 142 -14.62 -24.24 12.82
C PHE A 142 -13.57 -24.43 11.73
N ALA A 143 -12.97 -25.61 11.70
CA ALA A 143 -12.08 -26.10 10.66
C ALA A 143 -12.73 -27.33 10.00
N PRO A 144 -13.55 -27.15 8.94
CA PRO A 144 -14.23 -28.27 8.29
C PRO A 144 -13.24 -29.12 7.48
N ILE A 145 -13.22 -30.43 7.77
CA ILE A 145 -12.44 -31.46 7.07
C ILE A 145 -13.44 -32.36 6.35
N VAL A 146 -13.47 -32.30 5.02
CA VAL A 146 -14.54 -32.92 4.24
C VAL A 146 -14.07 -34.23 3.62
N HIS A 147 -14.80 -35.31 3.88
CA HIS A 147 -14.57 -36.56 3.18
C HIS A 147 -15.04 -36.43 1.71
N PRO A 148 -14.18 -36.67 0.70
CA PRO A 148 -14.51 -36.44 -0.71
C PRO A 148 -15.74 -37.23 -1.21
N LEU A 149 -15.92 -38.46 -0.73
CA LEU A 149 -17.10 -39.27 -1.07
C LEU A 149 -18.41 -38.67 -0.52
N TYR A 150 -18.42 -38.16 0.72
CA TYR A 150 -19.64 -37.63 1.34
C TYR A 150 -20.13 -36.36 0.63
N ALA A 151 -19.20 -35.48 0.23
CA ALA A 151 -19.53 -34.32 -0.59
C ALA A 151 -20.11 -34.66 -1.97
N ARG A 152 -19.84 -35.88 -2.47
CA ARG A 152 -20.43 -36.42 -3.71
C ARG A 152 -21.75 -37.15 -3.48
N LEU A 153 -21.88 -37.79 -2.32
CA LEU A 153 -23.07 -38.56 -1.93
C LEU A 153 -24.27 -37.63 -1.70
N ASP A 154 -24.04 -36.52 -1.00
CA ASP A 154 -25.04 -35.51 -0.72
C ASP A 154 -24.40 -34.11 -0.71
N ARG A 155 -24.34 -33.50 -1.89
CA ARG A 155 -23.73 -32.18 -2.07
C ARG A 155 -24.53 -31.08 -1.37
N ASP A 156 -25.85 -31.18 -1.34
CA ASP A 156 -26.73 -30.15 -0.80
C ASP A 156 -26.65 -30.10 0.74
N TYR A 157 -26.37 -31.25 1.37
CA TYR A 157 -26.12 -31.33 2.80
C TYR A 157 -24.66 -30.99 3.16
N TYR A 158 -23.70 -31.83 2.76
CA TYR A 158 -22.30 -31.69 3.19
C TYR A 158 -21.59 -30.49 2.58
N GLY A 159 -21.94 -30.13 1.34
CA GLY A 159 -21.41 -28.93 0.68
C GLY A 159 -21.89 -27.65 1.36
N ALA A 160 -23.18 -27.55 1.66
CA ALA A 160 -23.74 -26.38 2.34
C ALA A 160 -23.22 -26.23 3.79
N LEU A 161 -23.05 -27.35 4.52
CA LEU A 161 -22.43 -27.32 5.86
C LEU A 161 -21.01 -26.79 5.81
N ARG A 162 -20.19 -27.24 4.85
CA ARG A 162 -18.83 -26.70 4.66
C ARG A 162 -18.85 -25.19 4.46
N GLU A 163 -19.73 -24.68 3.60
CA GLU A 163 -19.86 -23.24 3.33
C GLU A 163 -20.27 -22.46 4.58
N ALA A 164 -21.25 -22.96 5.34
CA ALA A 164 -21.70 -22.35 6.58
C ALA A 164 -20.58 -22.30 7.66
N LEU A 165 -19.82 -23.38 7.80
CA LEU A 165 -18.71 -23.46 8.76
C LEU A 165 -17.57 -22.49 8.40
N LEU A 166 -17.25 -22.36 7.12
CA LEU A 166 -16.28 -21.38 6.63
C LEU A 166 -16.77 -19.93 6.86
N ALA A 167 -18.08 -19.68 6.80
CA ALA A 167 -18.65 -18.36 7.05
C ALA A 167 -18.56 -17.94 8.54
N SER A 168 -18.72 -18.87 9.47
CA SER A 168 -18.64 -18.59 10.93
C SER A 168 -17.29 -18.00 11.36
N SER A 169 -16.17 -18.45 10.76
CA SER A 169 -14.84 -17.89 11.05
C SER A 169 -14.71 -16.39 10.73
N LYS A 170 -15.52 -15.87 9.80
CA LYS A 170 -15.55 -14.45 9.45
C LYS A 170 -16.24 -13.61 10.54
N ALA A 171 -17.14 -14.19 11.35
CA ALA A 171 -17.89 -13.46 12.37
C ALA A 171 -17.01 -13.06 13.58
N ASP A 172 -16.12 -13.94 14.06
CA ASP A 172 -15.16 -13.63 15.14
C ASP A 172 -14.17 -12.53 14.73
N PHE A 173 -13.72 -12.55 13.46
CA PHE A 173 -12.82 -11.52 12.93
C PHE A 173 -13.40 -10.11 13.10
N TRP A 174 -14.65 -9.87 12.69
CA TRP A 174 -15.26 -8.54 12.78
C TRP A 174 -15.43 -8.07 14.22
N GLY A 175 -15.66 -9.00 15.17
CA GLY A 175 -15.66 -8.69 16.60
C GLY A 175 -14.28 -8.24 17.08
N ARG A 176 -13.21 -8.94 16.69
CA ARG A 176 -11.82 -8.63 17.08
C ARG A 176 -11.25 -7.39 16.40
N ALA A 177 -11.69 -7.09 15.19
CA ALA A 177 -11.31 -5.91 14.43
C ALA A 177 -12.02 -4.63 14.91
N ARG A 178 -13.09 -4.76 15.70
CA ARG A 178 -13.75 -3.62 16.36
C ARG A 178 -13.04 -3.26 17.65
N TYR A 179 -12.40 -2.10 17.66
CA TYR A 179 -11.80 -1.49 18.84
C TYR A 179 -11.89 0.03 18.70
N ALA A 180 -11.89 0.72 19.84
CA ALA A 180 -11.86 2.17 19.85
C ALA A 180 -10.46 2.67 19.45
N LYS A 181 -10.44 3.63 18.52
CA LYS A 181 -9.21 4.22 17.98
C LYS A 181 -8.81 5.44 18.81
N PHE A 182 -7.56 5.86 18.68
CA PHE A 182 -6.95 7.05 19.29
C PHE A 182 -6.99 7.04 20.83
N LYS A 183 -6.86 5.88 21.47
CA LYS A 183 -6.90 5.77 22.95
C LYS A 183 -5.61 6.18 23.67
N GLY A 184 -4.46 6.02 23.02
CA GLY A 184 -3.16 6.42 23.59
C GLY A 184 -2.83 7.88 23.31
N ASP A 185 -1.80 8.41 23.97
CA ASP A 185 -1.27 9.77 23.75
C ASP A 185 -0.78 9.95 22.30
N LEU A 186 -0.05 8.96 21.79
CA LEU A 186 0.36 8.85 20.40
C LEU A 186 -0.46 7.76 19.67
N PRO A 187 -0.84 7.99 18.41
CA PRO A 187 -1.57 7.00 17.64
C PRO A 187 -0.68 5.83 17.18
N ARG A 188 -1.28 4.67 17.01
CA ARG A 188 -0.70 3.47 16.43
C ARG A 188 -0.85 3.52 14.91
N VAL A 189 0.25 3.61 14.17
CA VAL A 189 0.22 3.87 12.72
C VAL A 189 0.55 2.62 11.92
N LEU A 190 -0.36 2.18 11.05
CA LEU A 190 -0.06 1.14 10.07
C LEU A 190 0.42 1.77 8.77
N LEU A 191 1.71 1.65 8.46
CA LEU A 191 2.34 2.23 7.28
C LEU A 191 2.22 1.24 6.10
N ILE A 192 1.74 1.70 4.95
CA ILE A 192 1.70 0.91 3.70
C ILE A 192 2.58 1.56 2.64
N THR A 193 3.34 0.76 1.88
CA THR A 193 4.25 1.29 0.85
C THR A 193 4.53 0.31 -0.30
N SER A 194 4.90 0.88 -1.46
CA SER A 194 5.52 0.20 -2.60
C SER A 194 6.91 0.80 -2.90
N GLN A 195 7.75 0.93 -1.86
CA GLN A 195 9.09 1.54 -1.88
C GLN A 195 9.16 2.98 -2.41
N TYR A 196 8.41 3.88 -1.78
CA TYR A 196 8.67 5.31 -1.94
C TYR A 196 9.70 5.77 -0.91
N PHE A 197 10.73 6.51 -1.33
CA PHE A 197 11.85 6.87 -0.46
C PHE A 197 11.36 7.53 0.82
N LEU A 198 10.45 8.50 0.74
CA LEU A 198 9.94 9.24 1.90
C LEU A 198 9.39 8.36 3.05
N MET A 199 8.93 7.14 2.75
CA MET A 199 8.48 6.22 3.80
C MET A 199 9.58 5.91 4.83
N GLY A 200 10.85 5.89 4.43
CA GLY A 200 11.98 5.73 5.34
C GLY A 200 12.07 6.88 6.36
N GLU A 201 11.82 8.11 5.94
CA GLU A 201 11.82 9.28 6.82
C GLU A 201 10.60 9.29 7.77
N ILE A 202 9.46 8.79 7.30
CA ILE A 202 8.27 8.60 8.15
C ILE A 202 8.53 7.56 9.23
N VAL A 203 9.13 6.42 8.88
CA VAL A 203 9.50 5.38 9.85
C VAL A 203 10.47 5.96 10.88
N ALA A 204 11.55 6.62 10.44
CA ALA A 204 12.53 7.22 11.33
C ALA A 204 11.93 8.28 12.27
N ALA A 205 11.01 9.11 11.76
CA ALA A 205 10.29 10.08 12.59
C ALA A 205 9.34 9.41 13.59
N CYS A 206 8.63 8.34 13.22
CA CYS A 206 7.82 7.55 14.16
C CYS A 206 8.69 6.96 15.28
N GLU A 207 9.85 6.40 14.96
CA GLU A 207 10.81 5.88 15.94
C GLU A 207 11.27 6.96 16.92
N ARG A 208 11.66 8.14 16.43
CA ARG A 208 12.09 9.28 17.26
C ARG A 208 10.98 9.81 18.16
N LEU A 209 9.75 9.86 17.64
CA LEU A 209 8.58 10.28 18.40
C LEU A 209 8.13 9.23 19.43
N GLY A 210 8.59 7.99 19.33
CA GLY A 210 8.06 6.86 20.10
C GLY A 210 6.64 6.46 19.68
N ALA A 211 6.21 6.82 18.48
CA ALA A 211 4.90 6.47 17.96
C ALA A 211 4.89 4.98 17.55
N PRO A 212 3.98 4.15 18.11
CA PRO A 212 3.89 2.75 17.72
C PRO A 212 3.56 2.66 16.24
N HIS A 213 4.34 1.91 15.46
CA HIS A 213 4.10 1.76 14.04
C HIS A 213 4.41 0.34 13.56
N ARG A 214 3.78 -0.05 12.45
CA ARG A 214 4.06 -1.31 11.74
C ARG A 214 4.08 -1.03 10.24
N LEU A 215 5.12 -1.51 9.55
CA LEU A 215 5.25 -1.36 8.10
C LEU A 215 4.73 -2.61 7.37
N LEU A 216 3.88 -2.40 6.36
CA LEU A 216 3.46 -3.39 5.39
C LEU A 216 3.96 -2.99 4.00
N SER A 217 4.82 -3.81 3.42
CA SER A 217 5.38 -3.58 2.08
C SER A 217 4.69 -4.46 1.05
N LEU A 218 4.35 -3.88 -0.10
CA LEU A 218 3.69 -4.54 -1.24
C LEU A 218 4.67 -5.18 -2.24
N GLU A 219 5.95 -5.24 -1.89
CA GLU A 219 7.05 -5.43 -2.83
C GLU A 219 7.51 -6.86 -3.06
N ALA A 220 6.90 -7.86 -2.45
CA ALA A 220 7.07 -9.17 -3.06
C ALA A 220 6.32 -9.11 -4.40
N ARG A 221 7.06 -9.08 -5.51
CA ARG A 221 6.55 -9.42 -6.86
C ARG A 221 5.81 -10.77 -6.91
N GLU A 222 5.78 -11.47 -5.79
CA GLU A 222 5.11 -12.74 -5.49
C GLU A 222 3.87 -12.57 -4.60
N MET A 223 3.64 -11.44 -3.92
CA MET A 223 2.48 -11.28 -3.02
C MET A 223 1.22 -11.00 -3.83
N GLY A 224 0.37 -12.02 -3.97
CA GLY A 224 -0.94 -11.88 -4.56
C GLY A 224 -1.83 -10.95 -3.72
N ARG A 225 -2.85 -10.34 -4.34
CA ARG A 225 -3.86 -9.49 -3.67
C ARG A 225 -4.41 -10.12 -2.38
N THR A 226 -4.60 -11.44 -2.39
CA THR A 226 -5.10 -12.22 -1.24
C THR A 226 -4.14 -12.20 -0.06
N GLU A 227 -2.84 -12.34 -0.30
CA GLU A 227 -1.81 -12.39 0.74
C GLU A 227 -1.60 -11.02 1.37
N PHE A 228 -1.66 -9.94 0.58
CA PHE A 228 -1.66 -8.57 1.11
C PHE A 228 -2.87 -8.31 2.00
N VAL A 229 -4.08 -8.66 1.54
CA VAL A 229 -5.29 -8.53 2.35
C VAL A 229 -5.17 -9.34 3.64
N GLN A 230 -4.65 -10.55 3.59
CA GLN A 230 -4.43 -11.37 4.79
C GLN A 230 -3.43 -10.72 5.76
N ALA A 231 -2.31 -10.18 5.25
CA ALA A 231 -1.32 -9.47 6.06
C ALA A 231 -1.90 -8.21 6.71
N LEU A 232 -2.69 -7.44 5.96
CA LEU A 232 -3.42 -6.27 6.44
C LEU A 232 -4.38 -6.65 7.57
N LEU A 233 -5.26 -7.63 7.35
CA LEU A 233 -6.24 -8.06 8.35
C LEU A 233 -5.57 -8.61 9.61
N THR A 234 -4.47 -9.36 9.44
CA THR A 234 -3.65 -9.84 10.55
C THR A 234 -3.05 -8.68 11.34
N ALA A 235 -2.47 -7.68 10.66
CA ALA A 235 -1.96 -6.49 11.30
C ALA A 235 -3.07 -5.71 12.02
N VAL A 236 -4.27 -5.59 11.46
CA VAL A 236 -5.38 -4.89 12.11
C VAL A 236 -5.76 -5.55 13.44
N VAL A 237 -5.80 -6.88 13.50
CA VAL A 237 -6.18 -7.61 14.72
C VAL A 237 -5.06 -7.64 15.76
N GLU A 238 -3.81 -7.88 15.34
CA GLU A 238 -2.67 -7.98 16.25
C GLU A 238 -2.17 -6.62 16.71
N PHE A 239 -2.04 -5.68 15.77
CA PHE A 239 -1.46 -4.36 16.01
C PHE A 239 -2.52 -3.33 16.36
N LYS A 240 -3.81 -3.50 16.03
CA LYS A 240 -4.87 -2.54 16.36
C LYS A 240 -4.50 -1.07 16.03
N PRO A 241 -4.18 -0.75 14.77
CA PRO A 241 -3.83 0.60 14.36
C PRO A 241 -4.96 1.61 14.56
N ASP A 242 -4.62 2.83 14.91
CA ASP A 242 -5.58 3.94 14.96
C ASP A 242 -5.88 4.49 13.57
N PHE A 243 -4.92 4.40 12.65
CA PHE A 243 -5.12 4.70 11.23
C PHE A 243 -4.04 4.03 10.35
N VAL A 244 -4.32 3.97 9.05
CA VAL A 244 -3.39 3.57 7.99
C VAL A 244 -2.77 4.81 7.37
N PHE A 245 -1.48 4.79 7.05
CA PHE A 245 -0.78 5.89 6.40
C PHE A 245 -0.10 5.44 5.10
N THR A 246 -0.21 6.27 4.06
CA THR A 246 0.48 6.11 2.78
C THR A 246 1.00 7.45 2.26
N VAL A 247 2.06 7.38 1.45
CA VAL A 247 2.58 8.51 0.67
C VAL A 247 2.15 8.35 -0.78
N ASN A 248 1.67 9.44 -1.39
CA ASN A 248 1.22 9.48 -2.80
C ASN A 248 0.18 8.41 -3.15
N HIS A 249 -0.65 8.01 -2.19
CA HIS A 249 -1.63 6.92 -2.35
C HIS A 249 -1.01 5.58 -2.79
N LEU A 250 0.32 5.43 -2.65
CA LEU A 250 1.02 4.24 -3.07
C LEU A 250 0.67 3.06 -2.17
N GLY A 251 0.27 1.98 -2.82
CA GLY A 251 -0.21 0.79 -2.14
C GLY A 251 -1.69 0.74 -1.82
N VAL A 252 -2.44 1.76 -2.24
CA VAL A 252 -3.88 1.64 -2.45
C VAL A 252 -4.12 1.05 -3.84
N ASP A 253 -5.10 0.16 -3.97
CA ASP A 253 -5.50 -0.42 -5.25
C ASP A 253 -6.40 0.52 -6.05
N ARG A 254 -6.37 0.38 -7.38
CA ARG A 254 -7.07 1.26 -8.31
C ARG A 254 -8.57 1.07 -8.26
N GLU A 255 -9.00 -0.15 -7.96
CA GLU A 255 -10.39 -0.58 -7.92
C GLU A 255 -11.11 -0.15 -6.63
N GLY A 256 -10.39 0.41 -5.66
CA GLY A 256 -10.95 0.91 -4.39
C GLY A 256 -11.28 -0.17 -3.37
N VAL A 257 -10.82 -1.40 -3.55
CA VAL A 257 -11.05 -2.55 -2.65
C VAL A 257 -10.47 -2.31 -1.27
N LEU A 258 -9.25 -1.77 -1.18
CA LEU A 258 -8.62 -1.43 0.09
C LEU A 258 -9.40 -0.33 0.81
N THR A 259 -9.78 0.72 0.09
CA THR A 259 -10.56 1.83 0.65
C THR A 259 -11.91 1.34 1.19
N GLU A 260 -12.60 0.46 0.47
CA GLU A 260 -13.85 -0.17 0.93
C GLU A 260 -13.62 -1.08 2.15
N LEU A 261 -12.55 -1.87 2.14
CA LEU A 261 -12.19 -2.74 3.25
C LEU A 261 -11.89 -1.93 4.51
N LEU A 262 -11.11 -0.86 4.40
CA LEU A 262 -10.80 0.05 5.50
C LEU A 262 -12.06 0.74 6.03
N ALA A 263 -12.97 1.17 5.15
CA ALA A 263 -14.26 1.72 5.56
C ALA A 263 -15.11 0.70 6.34
N ARG A 264 -15.14 -0.58 5.93
CA ARG A 264 -15.82 -1.66 6.68
C ARG A 264 -15.18 -1.96 8.04
N LEU A 265 -13.87 -1.73 8.17
CA LEU A 265 -13.13 -1.81 9.44
C LEU A 265 -13.23 -0.53 10.27
N GLU A 266 -13.91 0.49 9.75
CA GLU A 266 -13.96 1.86 10.29
C GLU A 266 -12.54 2.40 10.57
N LEU A 267 -11.56 1.99 9.77
CA LEU A 267 -10.14 2.28 9.94
C LEU A 267 -9.73 3.42 9.02
N PRO A 268 -9.40 4.61 9.56
CA PRO A 268 -9.05 5.76 8.74
C PRO A 268 -7.79 5.55 7.91
N LEU A 269 -7.74 6.19 6.74
CA LEU A 269 -6.60 6.29 5.85
C LEU A 269 -6.12 7.75 5.78
N ALA A 270 -4.87 7.97 6.15
CA ALA A 270 -4.14 9.20 5.86
C ALA A 270 -3.30 9.01 4.58
N SER A 271 -3.58 9.79 3.54
CA SER A 271 -2.78 9.80 2.31
C SER A 271 -2.09 11.13 2.14
N TRP A 272 -0.77 11.16 2.33
CA TRP A 272 0.05 12.36 2.15
C TRP A 272 0.65 12.41 0.75
N PHE A 273 0.18 13.33 -0.07
CA PHE A 273 0.77 13.62 -1.37
C PHE A 273 1.95 14.55 -1.22
N VAL A 274 3.07 14.12 -1.79
CA VAL A 274 4.33 14.87 -1.97
C VAL A 274 4.68 15.05 -3.44
N ASP A 275 3.83 14.53 -4.33
CA ASP A 275 3.76 14.80 -5.76
C ASP A 275 2.38 15.39 -6.11
N ASN A 276 2.14 15.72 -7.39
CA ASN A 276 0.85 16.26 -7.80
C ASN A 276 -0.25 15.17 -7.71
N PRO A 277 -1.27 15.34 -6.85
CA PRO A 277 -2.31 14.32 -6.63
C PRO A 277 -3.13 14.03 -7.89
N HIS A 278 -3.31 15.00 -8.79
CA HIS A 278 -4.09 14.82 -10.03
C HIS A 278 -3.41 13.89 -11.03
N LEU A 279 -2.08 13.80 -10.99
CA LEU A 279 -1.30 12.85 -11.79
C LEU A 279 -1.28 11.44 -11.19
N ILE A 280 -1.85 11.25 -10.00
CA ILE A 280 -1.88 9.97 -9.30
C ILE A 280 -3.32 9.46 -9.20
N LEU A 281 -4.23 10.29 -8.70
CA LEU A 281 -5.61 9.91 -8.39
C LEU A 281 -6.45 9.55 -9.61
N TYR A 282 -6.06 9.96 -10.81
CA TYR A 282 -6.84 9.70 -12.02
C TYR A 282 -7.01 8.21 -12.38
N ILE A 283 -6.09 7.34 -11.93
CA ILE A 283 -6.15 5.90 -12.19
C ILE A 283 -7.03 5.15 -11.19
N TYR A 284 -7.57 5.86 -10.19
CA TYR A 284 -8.33 5.28 -9.09
C TYR A 284 -9.81 5.55 -9.26
N ASP A 285 -10.60 4.50 -9.07
CA ASP A 285 -12.06 4.58 -8.98
C ASP A 285 -12.49 4.69 -7.51
N ARG A 286 -13.66 5.31 -7.26
CA ARG A 286 -14.32 5.33 -5.94
C ARG A 286 -13.45 5.82 -4.79
N LEU A 287 -12.72 6.90 -5.03
CA LEU A 287 -11.80 7.53 -4.07
C LEU A 287 -12.48 8.09 -2.80
N ASN A 288 -13.76 8.39 -2.89
CA ASN A 288 -14.47 9.15 -1.87
C ASN A 288 -14.94 8.22 -0.75
N SER A 289 -14.18 8.20 0.34
CA SER A 289 -14.54 7.53 1.59
C SER A 289 -14.54 8.54 2.74
N PRO A 290 -15.54 8.50 3.65
CA PRO A 290 -15.52 9.32 4.87
C PRO A 290 -14.31 8.98 5.75
N TYR A 291 -13.75 7.78 5.61
CA TYR A 291 -12.56 7.33 6.33
C TYR A 291 -11.24 7.70 5.64
N THR A 292 -11.25 8.57 4.62
CA THR A 292 -10.02 9.02 3.95
C THR A 292 -9.75 10.50 4.21
N ALA A 293 -8.58 10.80 4.76
CA ALA A 293 -8.03 12.15 4.89
C ALA A 293 -6.84 12.33 3.95
N ILE A 294 -6.88 13.40 3.16
CA ILE A 294 -5.84 13.78 2.22
C ILE A 294 -5.00 14.90 2.82
N PHE A 295 -3.69 14.71 2.78
CA PHE A 295 -2.71 15.75 3.06
C PHE A 295 -1.99 16.09 1.76
N THR A 296 -1.84 17.37 1.43
CA THR A 296 -1.13 17.82 0.23
C THR A 296 -0.01 18.77 0.61
N TRP A 297 1.16 18.55 0.03
CA TRP A 297 2.33 19.42 0.18
C TRP A 297 2.23 20.75 -0.57
N ASP A 298 1.27 20.86 -1.48
CA ASP A 298 0.99 22.06 -2.28
C ASP A 298 -0.43 22.56 -1.99
N ALA A 299 -0.53 23.79 -1.48
CA ALA A 299 -1.78 24.42 -1.08
C ALA A 299 -2.72 24.69 -2.28
N ASP A 300 -2.17 24.81 -3.50
CA ASP A 300 -2.94 25.02 -4.73
C ASP A 300 -3.90 23.85 -5.00
N ASN A 301 -3.59 22.65 -4.48
CA ASN A 301 -4.41 21.47 -4.67
C ASN A 301 -5.64 21.42 -3.75
N LEU A 302 -5.71 22.23 -2.68
CA LEU A 302 -6.77 22.13 -1.67
C LEU A 302 -8.18 22.24 -2.26
N GLY A 303 -8.40 23.25 -3.12
CA GLY A 303 -9.72 23.49 -3.73
C GLY A 303 -10.13 22.34 -4.65
N SER A 304 -9.21 21.91 -5.52
CA SER A 304 -9.46 20.83 -6.48
C SER A 304 -9.68 19.46 -5.81
N LEU A 305 -8.96 19.14 -4.73
CA LEU A 305 -9.15 17.90 -3.95
C LEU A 305 -10.52 17.90 -3.25
N LYS A 306 -10.94 19.04 -2.67
CA LYS A 306 -12.30 19.18 -2.11
C LYS A 306 -13.37 19.02 -3.20
N ALA A 307 -13.15 19.59 -4.38
CA ALA A 307 -14.07 19.46 -5.52
C ALA A 307 -14.18 18.02 -6.05
N MET A 308 -13.13 17.18 -5.86
CA MET A 308 -13.19 15.74 -6.15
C MET A 308 -14.04 14.95 -5.13
N GLY A 309 -14.44 15.56 -4.02
CA GLY A 309 -15.33 14.97 -3.02
C GLY A 309 -14.63 14.40 -1.79
N PHE A 310 -13.33 14.68 -1.59
CA PHE A 310 -12.65 14.30 -0.36
C PHE A 310 -13.16 15.16 0.81
N PRO A 311 -13.70 14.54 1.88
CA PRO A 311 -14.30 15.28 2.99
C PRO A 311 -13.26 15.97 3.88
N HIS A 312 -12.04 15.43 3.91
CA HIS A 312 -10.95 15.94 4.74
C HIS A 312 -9.70 16.15 3.88
N VAL A 313 -9.39 17.42 3.61
CA VAL A 313 -8.19 17.81 2.85
C VAL A 313 -7.43 18.87 3.66
N ARG A 314 -6.16 18.62 3.97
CA ARG A 314 -5.29 19.54 4.72
C ARG A 314 -3.98 19.82 3.97
N TYR A 315 -3.47 21.02 4.16
CA TYR A 315 -2.12 21.38 3.73
C TYR A 315 -1.11 20.81 4.73
N LEU A 316 -0.06 20.15 4.23
CA LEU A 316 1.04 19.63 5.03
C LEU A 316 2.32 19.70 4.18
N PRO A 317 3.14 20.75 4.34
CA PRO A 317 4.30 20.97 3.49
C PRO A 317 5.38 19.91 3.70
N LEU A 318 6.32 19.83 2.76
CA LEU A 318 7.52 19.01 2.93
C LEU A 318 8.32 19.44 4.18
N ALA A 319 9.28 18.60 4.52
CA ALA A 319 10.13 18.76 5.68
C ALA A 319 11.46 18.02 5.44
N THR A 320 12.36 18.07 6.40
CA THR A 320 13.64 17.36 6.35
C THR A 320 13.79 16.38 7.52
N ASP A 321 14.66 15.38 7.34
CA ASP A 321 15.21 14.62 8.46
C ASP A 321 16.50 15.31 8.93
N ALA A 322 16.40 15.94 10.10
CA ALA A 322 17.48 16.72 10.70
C ALA A 322 18.65 15.87 11.23
N LEU A 323 18.50 14.54 11.35
CA LEU A 323 19.60 13.64 11.70
C LEU A 323 20.38 13.21 10.47
N ARG A 324 19.70 13.09 9.32
CA ARG A 324 20.32 12.79 8.03
C ARG A 324 20.96 14.03 7.42
N PHE A 325 20.18 15.09 7.21
CA PHE A 325 20.65 16.37 6.69
C PHE A 325 21.15 17.24 7.84
N ARG A 326 22.43 17.06 8.19
CA ARG A 326 23.11 17.82 9.23
C ARG A 326 24.52 18.23 8.78
N PRO A 327 25.07 19.31 9.36
CA PRO A 327 26.46 19.68 9.09
C PRO A 327 27.44 18.55 9.42
N GLY A 328 28.49 18.42 8.61
CA GLY A 328 29.58 17.47 8.84
C GLY A 328 29.41 16.09 8.20
N ALA A 329 28.37 15.88 7.38
CA ALA A 329 28.27 14.68 6.55
C ALA A 329 29.49 14.57 5.60
N PRO A 330 30.06 13.36 5.42
CA PRO A 330 31.22 13.17 4.56
C PRO A 330 30.86 13.40 3.09
N GLY A 331 31.64 14.22 2.40
CA GLY A 331 31.51 14.44 0.96
C GLY A 331 32.72 13.93 0.18
N LEU A 332 32.60 13.87 -1.14
CA LEU A 332 33.68 13.43 -2.03
C LEU A 332 34.44 14.62 -2.63
N PRO A 333 35.78 14.55 -2.82
CA PRO A 333 36.57 15.66 -3.37
C PRO A 333 36.07 16.21 -4.71
N GLN A 334 35.56 15.34 -5.59
CA GLN A 334 35.04 15.73 -6.90
C GLN A 334 33.76 16.58 -6.84
N TRP A 335 33.03 16.55 -5.71
CA TRP A 335 31.80 17.32 -5.52
C TRP A 335 32.03 18.80 -5.17
N ARG A 336 33.26 19.17 -4.81
CA ARG A 336 33.60 20.56 -4.47
C ARG A 336 33.33 21.47 -5.64
N SER A 337 32.57 22.54 -5.42
CA SER A 337 32.17 23.48 -6.46
C SER A 337 31.83 24.86 -5.91
N ARG A 338 31.94 25.89 -6.76
CA ARG A 338 31.44 27.23 -6.40
C ARG A 338 29.92 27.27 -6.45
N VAL A 339 29.37 26.70 -7.52
CA VAL A 339 27.93 26.56 -7.74
C VAL A 339 27.63 25.10 -8.07
N SER A 340 26.61 24.54 -7.45
CA SER A 340 26.10 23.20 -7.77
C SER A 340 24.63 23.25 -8.17
N PHE A 341 24.20 22.28 -8.95
CA PHE A 341 22.79 22.01 -9.21
C PHE A 341 22.54 20.51 -9.21
N VAL A 342 21.41 20.08 -8.63
CA VAL A 342 20.99 18.67 -8.62
C VAL A 342 19.60 18.56 -9.22
N GLY A 343 19.46 17.92 -10.39
CA GLY A 343 18.16 17.70 -10.99
C GLY A 343 18.18 17.05 -12.37
N ASN A 344 17.07 16.39 -12.70
CA ASN A 344 16.84 15.79 -14.02
C ASN A 344 16.63 16.89 -15.09
N SER A 345 17.18 16.71 -16.27
CA SER A 345 17.03 17.59 -17.44
C SER A 345 15.61 17.56 -18.02
N MET A 346 14.81 16.55 -17.69
CA MET A 346 13.47 16.25 -18.26
C MET A 346 13.45 15.84 -19.73
N VAL A 347 14.58 15.82 -20.45
CA VAL A 347 14.63 15.50 -21.89
C VAL A 347 14.00 14.14 -22.20
N THR A 348 14.51 13.07 -21.58
CA THR A 348 14.00 11.71 -21.79
C THR A 348 12.55 11.56 -21.32
N LYS A 349 12.16 12.26 -20.25
CA LYS A 349 10.81 12.20 -19.68
C LYS A 349 9.77 12.87 -20.59
N VAL A 350 10.10 14.04 -21.14
CA VAL A 350 9.30 14.75 -22.14
C VAL A 350 9.12 13.88 -23.39
N ALA A 351 10.21 13.34 -23.94
CA ALA A 351 10.14 12.47 -25.13
C ALA A 351 9.22 11.26 -24.91
N LYS A 352 9.35 10.58 -23.76
CA LYS A 352 8.47 9.45 -23.40
C LYS A 352 7.00 9.87 -23.28
N ARG A 353 6.71 11.06 -22.72
CA ARG A 353 5.32 11.55 -22.59
C ARG A 353 4.73 12.01 -23.92
N LEU A 354 5.55 12.54 -24.82
CA LEU A 354 5.12 12.86 -26.18
C LEU A 354 4.65 11.59 -26.90
N THR A 355 5.44 10.51 -26.82
CA THR A 355 5.04 9.21 -27.37
C THR A 355 3.77 8.68 -26.71
N ALA A 356 3.66 8.73 -25.38
CA ALA A 356 2.50 8.21 -24.65
C ALA A 356 1.20 9.01 -24.87
N ALA A 357 1.31 10.32 -25.13
CA ALA A 357 0.15 11.18 -25.40
C ALA A 357 -0.44 10.94 -26.80
N GLU A 358 0.42 10.59 -27.76
CA GLU A 358 0.09 10.49 -29.18
C GLU A 358 -0.72 11.71 -29.65
N PRO A 359 -0.22 12.95 -29.49
CA PRO A 359 -1.00 14.14 -29.79
C PRO A 359 -1.39 14.23 -31.28
N THR A 360 -2.48 14.96 -31.58
CA THR A 360 -2.81 15.30 -32.96
C THR A 360 -1.65 16.09 -33.60
N PRO A 361 -1.49 16.10 -34.94
CA PRO A 361 -0.41 16.85 -35.58
C PRO A 361 -0.35 18.33 -35.18
N ARG A 362 -1.51 18.97 -34.96
CA ARG A 362 -1.59 20.35 -34.48
C ARG A 362 -1.03 20.49 -33.06
N LEU A 363 -1.44 19.63 -32.13
CA LEU A 363 -0.92 19.63 -30.76
C LEU A 363 0.56 19.25 -30.70
N ALA A 364 1.01 18.30 -31.51
CA ALA A 364 2.40 17.88 -31.60
C ALA A 364 3.32 19.02 -32.09
N ALA A 365 2.83 19.88 -32.98
CA ALA A 365 3.56 21.06 -33.41
C ALA A 365 3.54 22.19 -32.36
N ALA A 366 2.40 22.37 -31.68
CA ALA A 366 2.18 23.50 -30.76
C ALA A 366 2.66 23.25 -29.31
N TYR A 367 2.87 22.00 -28.87
CA TYR A 367 3.16 21.72 -27.45
C TYR A 367 4.34 22.50 -26.86
N PRO A 368 5.45 22.81 -27.58
CA PRO A 368 6.55 23.57 -26.99
C PRO A 368 6.14 25.02 -26.67
N GLU A 369 5.27 25.62 -27.49
CA GLU A 369 4.76 26.97 -27.28
C GLU A 369 3.67 26.98 -26.20
N ILE A 370 2.77 26.00 -26.22
CA ILE A 370 1.79 25.77 -25.14
C ILE A 370 2.53 25.64 -23.80
N ALA A 371 3.62 24.87 -23.74
CA ALA A 371 4.42 24.68 -22.54
C ALA A 371 5.08 25.98 -22.06
N ARG A 372 5.57 26.82 -22.97
CA ARG A 372 6.12 28.13 -22.62
C ARG A 372 5.06 29.04 -22.01
N GLY A 373 3.93 29.21 -22.69
CA GLY A 373 2.86 30.06 -22.17
C GLY A 373 2.24 29.49 -20.89
N PHE A 374 2.14 28.16 -20.77
CA PHE A 374 1.76 27.52 -19.51
C PHE A 374 2.77 27.79 -18.40
N SER A 375 4.08 27.83 -18.67
CA SER A 375 5.10 28.15 -17.66
C SER A 375 4.96 29.56 -17.07
N GLU A 376 4.46 30.50 -17.86
CA GLU A 376 4.31 31.93 -17.55
C GLU A 376 2.92 32.28 -17.01
N SER A 377 1.91 31.45 -17.27
CA SER A 377 0.54 31.68 -16.79
C SER A 377 0.39 31.38 -15.30
N SER A 378 -0.67 31.92 -14.69
CA SER A 378 -1.10 31.55 -13.34
C SER A 378 -1.91 30.24 -13.30
N GLU A 379 -2.35 29.72 -14.44
CA GLU A 379 -3.20 28.52 -14.53
C GLU A 379 -2.54 27.28 -13.95
N ARG A 380 -3.22 26.53 -13.07
CA ARG A 380 -2.65 25.33 -12.43
C ARG A 380 -2.95 24.04 -13.20
N SER A 381 -3.86 24.09 -14.17
CA SER A 381 -4.22 22.98 -15.05
C SER A 381 -3.84 23.31 -16.49
N VAL A 382 -3.18 22.36 -17.18
CA VAL A 382 -2.89 22.50 -18.62
C VAL A 382 -4.18 22.57 -19.42
N ARG A 383 -5.20 21.81 -19.01
CA ARG A 383 -6.53 21.87 -19.64
C ARG A 383 -7.15 23.26 -19.52
N ALA A 384 -7.20 23.83 -18.32
CA ALA A 384 -7.75 25.18 -18.11
C ALA A 384 -6.96 26.24 -18.91
N TYR A 385 -5.64 26.12 -18.94
CA TYR A 385 -4.78 26.96 -19.76
C TYR A 385 -5.07 26.85 -21.25
N LEU A 386 -5.26 25.64 -21.79
CA LEU A 386 -5.65 25.45 -23.20
C LEU A 386 -7.02 26.05 -23.49
N GLU A 387 -8.01 25.82 -22.63
CA GLU A 387 -9.37 26.36 -22.80
C GLU A 387 -9.37 27.90 -22.82
N HIS A 388 -8.51 28.54 -22.03
CA HIS A 388 -8.38 30.00 -21.97
C HIS A 388 -7.51 30.57 -23.10
N ALA A 389 -6.26 30.12 -23.21
CA ALA A 389 -5.22 30.74 -24.04
C ALA A 389 -5.14 30.17 -25.46
N HIS A 390 -5.62 28.94 -25.68
CA HIS A 390 -5.59 28.26 -26.98
C HIS A 390 -6.94 27.59 -27.29
N PRO A 391 -8.07 28.33 -27.32
CA PRO A 391 -9.39 27.76 -27.55
C PRO A 391 -9.50 27.06 -28.92
N ASP A 392 -8.63 27.39 -29.87
CA ASP A 392 -8.53 26.75 -31.19
C ASP A 392 -7.88 25.35 -31.16
N LEU A 393 -7.17 25.01 -30.07
CA LEU A 393 -6.54 23.71 -29.81
C LEU A 393 -7.26 22.89 -28.73
N ALA A 394 -8.17 23.50 -27.96
CA ALA A 394 -8.98 22.78 -26.98
C ALA A 394 -9.77 21.59 -27.59
N PRO A 395 -10.36 21.69 -28.81
CA PRO A 395 -10.99 20.55 -29.46
C PRO A 395 -10.02 19.41 -29.80
N ASP A 396 -8.78 19.73 -30.23
CA ASP A 396 -7.75 18.73 -30.49
C ASP A 396 -7.36 17.98 -29.21
N PHE A 397 -7.29 18.67 -28.07
CA PHE A 397 -7.02 18.05 -26.77
C PHE A 397 -8.18 17.15 -26.32
N ALA A 398 -9.42 17.63 -26.49
CA ALA A 398 -10.62 16.83 -26.19
C ALA A 398 -10.74 15.58 -27.09
N ALA A 399 -10.21 15.64 -28.32
CA ALA A 399 -10.19 14.52 -29.27
C ALA A 399 -9.20 13.41 -28.91
N LEU A 400 -8.30 13.61 -27.93
CA LEU A 400 -7.47 12.52 -27.39
C LEU A 400 -8.39 11.49 -26.71
N SER A 401 -8.46 10.30 -27.28
CA SER A 401 -9.56 9.34 -27.05
C SER A 401 -9.68 8.77 -25.63
N THR A 402 -8.60 8.78 -24.85
CA THR A 402 -8.59 8.20 -23.49
C THR A 402 -8.12 9.20 -22.44
N VAL A 403 -8.48 8.95 -21.17
CA VAL A 403 -8.04 9.76 -20.02
C VAL A 403 -6.52 9.72 -19.89
N GLU A 404 -5.91 8.55 -20.12
CA GLU A 404 -4.47 8.34 -20.06
C GLU A 404 -3.73 9.18 -21.10
N ARG A 405 -4.25 9.28 -22.33
CA ARG A 405 -3.65 10.11 -23.38
C ARG A 405 -3.74 11.59 -23.05
N ARG A 406 -4.90 12.06 -22.56
CA ARG A 406 -5.07 13.45 -22.11
C ARG A 406 -4.10 13.80 -20.99
N LEU A 407 -3.99 12.95 -19.97
CA LEU A 407 -3.06 13.18 -18.86
C LEU A 407 -1.60 13.03 -19.26
N ALA A 408 -1.27 12.14 -20.18
CA ALA A 408 0.06 12.08 -20.77
C ALA A 408 0.40 13.40 -21.48
N PHE A 409 -0.57 14.01 -22.17
CA PHE A 409 -0.40 15.32 -22.80
C PHE A 409 -0.27 16.45 -21.77
N GLU A 410 -1.09 16.47 -20.72
CA GLU A 410 -0.95 17.46 -19.63
C GLU A 410 0.42 17.32 -18.93
N THR A 411 0.86 16.08 -18.70
CA THR A 411 2.20 15.79 -18.15
C THR A 411 3.31 16.22 -19.11
N LEU A 412 3.14 15.99 -20.41
CA LEU A 412 4.06 16.45 -21.46
C LEU A 412 4.26 17.95 -21.40
N VAL A 413 3.17 18.73 -21.43
CA VAL A 413 3.21 20.20 -21.38
C VAL A 413 3.87 20.68 -20.09
N THR A 414 3.51 20.09 -18.95
CA THR A 414 4.07 20.45 -17.64
C THR A 414 5.58 20.17 -17.52
N TRP A 415 6.02 19.01 -18.02
CA TRP A 415 7.44 18.64 -17.99
C TRP A 415 8.25 19.39 -19.04
N GLU A 416 7.68 19.72 -20.18
CA GLU A 416 8.32 20.58 -21.18
C GLU A 416 8.46 22.02 -20.64
N ALA A 417 7.43 22.55 -19.98
CA ALA A 417 7.49 23.84 -19.30
C ALA A 417 8.62 23.85 -18.25
N THR A 418 8.71 22.76 -17.47
CA THR A 418 9.81 22.56 -16.52
C THR A 418 11.16 22.50 -17.21
N ARG A 419 11.29 21.78 -18.33
CA ARG A 419 12.53 21.64 -19.10
C ARG A 419 13.03 23.00 -19.59
N GLN A 420 12.16 23.77 -20.24
CA GLN A 420 12.49 25.09 -20.79
C GLN A 420 12.88 26.07 -19.69
N TYR A 421 12.08 26.19 -18.62
CA TYR A 421 12.37 27.07 -17.49
C TYR A 421 13.68 26.70 -16.79
N ARG A 422 13.86 25.41 -16.51
CA ARG A 422 15.07 24.89 -15.87
C ARG A 422 16.31 25.13 -16.71
N LEU A 423 16.24 24.91 -18.02
CA LEU A 423 17.37 25.18 -18.92
C LEU A 423 17.80 26.65 -18.83
N GLY A 424 16.84 27.59 -18.86
CA GLY A 424 17.13 29.02 -18.67
C GLY A 424 17.78 29.32 -17.32
N CYS A 425 17.29 28.71 -16.24
CA CYS A 425 17.89 28.87 -14.90
C CYS A 425 19.34 28.35 -14.85
N ILE A 426 19.61 27.17 -15.44
CA ILE A 426 20.97 26.60 -15.43
C ILE A 426 21.92 27.39 -16.32
N GLN A 427 21.45 27.94 -17.44
CA GLN A 427 22.25 28.82 -18.30
C GLN A 427 22.78 30.05 -17.53
N ALA A 428 21.98 30.63 -16.63
CA ALA A 428 22.41 31.74 -15.76
C ALA A 428 23.52 31.36 -14.76
N THR A 429 23.75 30.07 -14.52
CA THR A 429 24.82 29.58 -13.62
C THR A 429 26.15 29.34 -14.33
N LEU A 430 26.15 29.24 -15.67
CA LEU A 430 27.33 28.90 -16.47
C LEU A 430 28.56 29.82 -16.26
N PRO A 431 28.41 31.15 -16.05
CA PRO A 431 29.54 32.03 -15.75
C PRO A 431 30.36 31.64 -14.51
N PHE A 432 29.85 30.75 -13.67
CA PHE A 432 30.48 30.31 -12.42
C PHE A 432 31.01 28.87 -12.48
N SER A 433 31.04 28.26 -13.67
CA SER A 433 31.48 26.88 -13.90
C SER A 433 30.81 25.86 -12.98
N PRO A 434 29.47 25.71 -13.09
CA PRO A 434 28.67 24.94 -12.16
C PRO A 434 29.00 23.44 -12.23
N LEU A 435 28.79 22.76 -11.12
CA LEU A 435 28.74 21.30 -11.05
C LEU A 435 27.28 20.84 -11.14
N ILE A 436 26.93 20.15 -12.22
CA ILE A 436 25.57 19.69 -12.50
C ILE A 436 25.49 18.19 -12.25
N ALA A 437 24.67 17.80 -11.28
CA ALA A 437 24.34 16.42 -10.97
C ALA A 437 22.97 16.05 -11.54
N GLY A 438 22.92 15.00 -12.36
CA GLY A 438 21.68 14.54 -12.98
C GLY A 438 21.88 13.57 -14.14
N ASP A 439 20.82 13.39 -14.93
CA ASP A 439 20.85 12.51 -16.10
C ASP A 439 21.83 13.01 -17.18
N PRO A 440 22.31 12.12 -18.07
CA PRO A 440 23.32 12.47 -19.07
C PRO A 440 22.84 13.46 -20.14
N ALA A 441 21.52 13.69 -20.30
CA ALA A 441 21.02 14.58 -21.36
C ALA A 441 21.34 16.06 -21.08
N TRP A 442 21.83 16.40 -19.88
CA TRP A 442 22.48 17.69 -19.64
C TRP A 442 23.62 18.00 -20.61
N LYS A 443 24.39 16.99 -21.03
CA LYS A 443 25.50 17.12 -21.98
C LYS A 443 25.02 17.43 -23.40
N GLU A 444 23.78 17.08 -23.72
CA GLU A 444 23.14 17.40 -25.01
C GLU A 444 22.56 18.81 -24.99
N LEU A 445 22.00 19.24 -23.86
CA LEU A 445 21.39 20.56 -23.70
C LEU A 445 22.42 21.69 -23.57
N LEU A 446 23.57 21.42 -22.98
CA LEU A 446 24.60 22.40 -22.69
C LEU A 446 25.93 21.95 -23.34
N PRO A 447 26.47 22.70 -24.31
CA PRO A 447 27.78 22.40 -24.88
C PRO A 447 28.91 22.66 -23.85
N ASP A 448 30.14 22.28 -24.20
CA ASP A 448 31.36 22.59 -23.45
C ASP A 448 31.45 22.01 -22.02
N GLU A 449 30.85 20.84 -21.78
CA GLU A 449 31.11 20.04 -20.58
C GLU A 449 32.62 19.74 -20.44
N GLY A 450 33.13 19.81 -19.20
CA GLY A 450 34.56 19.67 -18.90
C GLY A 450 35.38 20.93 -19.15
N ARG A 451 34.80 21.96 -19.79
CA ARG A 451 35.45 23.28 -20.00
C ARG A 451 34.69 24.40 -19.30
N ALA A 452 33.42 24.60 -19.66
CA ALA A 452 32.58 25.66 -19.12
C ALA A 452 31.85 25.23 -17.83
N TRP A 453 31.58 23.94 -17.65
CA TRP A 453 30.88 23.35 -16.51
C TRP A 453 31.28 21.88 -16.32
N ARG A 454 30.88 21.25 -15.20
CA ARG A 454 31.18 19.83 -14.93
C ARG A 454 29.91 19.02 -14.71
N TRP A 455 29.88 17.79 -15.22
CA TRP A 455 28.79 16.85 -14.98
C TRP A 455 29.20 15.76 -13.99
N ILE A 456 28.25 15.38 -13.11
CA ILE A 456 28.27 14.10 -12.40
C ILE A 456 26.93 13.40 -12.57
N GLY A 457 26.92 12.08 -12.41
CA GLY A 457 25.72 11.26 -12.50
C GLY A 457 24.66 11.61 -11.46
N GLU A 458 23.53 10.89 -11.53
CA GLU A 458 22.46 11.00 -10.55
C GLU A 458 22.96 10.64 -9.15
N LEU A 459 22.46 11.35 -8.13
CA LEU A 459 22.84 11.20 -6.74
C LEU A 459 21.72 10.51 -5.95
N SER A 460 22.09 9.56 -5.09
CA SER A 460 21.20 8.95 -4.11
C SER A 460 20.75 9.99 -3.10
N TYR A 461 19.42 10.08 -2.88
CA TYR A 461 18.86 10.94 -1.85
C TYR A 461 19.44 10.64 -0.47
N TYR A 462 19.67 9.35 -0.19
CA TYR A 462 20.08 8.89 1.12
C TYR A 462 21.59 8.89 1.35
N ASP A 463 22.34 8.47 0.34
CA ASP A 463 23.76 8.17 0.51
C ASP A 463 24.65 9.33 0.05
N ASP A 464 24.18 10.13 -0.93
CA ASP A 464 25.00 11.16 -1.57
C ASP A 464 24.61 12.58 -1.14
N LEU A 465 23.32 12.94 -1.19
CA LEU A 465 22.88 14.33 -1.00
C LEU A 465 23.31 14.97 0.33
N PRO A 466 23.25 14.29 1.48
CA PRO A 466 23.72 14.86 2.75
C PRO A 466 25.19 15.29 2.70
N GLY A 467 26.04 14.51 2.03
CA GLY A 467 27.45 14.78 1.84
C GLY A 467 27.78 15.72 0.67
N PHE A 468 26.89 15.79 -0.33
CA PHE A 468 27.05 16.61 -1.53
C PHE A 468 26.77 18.09 -1.26
N TYR A 469 25.63 18.43 -0.62
CA TYR A 469 25.23 19.84 -0.44
C TYR A 469 26.28 20.72 0.25
N PRO A 470 26.98 20.26 1.31
CA PRO A 470 28.03 21.05 1.95
C PRO A 470 29.29 21.28 1.11
N GLN A 471 29.45 20.60 -0.03
CA GLN A 471 30.63 20.75 -0.90
C GLN A 471 30.51 21.93 -1.87
N ALA A 472 29.33 22.52 -1.99
CA ALA A 472 29.10 23.69 -2.83
C ALA A 472 29.06 24.97 -2.00
N GLU A 473 29.68 26.04 -2.49
CA GLU A 473 29.52 27.34 -1.83
C GLU A 473 28.11 27.94 -2.04
N VAL A 474 27.49 27.66 -3.19
CA VAL A 474 26.11 27.99 -3.53
C VAL A 474 25.44 26.76 -4.14
N ASN A 475 24.42 26.23 -3.48
CA ASN A 475 23.54 25.24 -4.08
C ASN A 475 22.42 26.00 -4.80
N PHE A 476 22.34 25.83 -6.10
CA PHE A 476 21.31 26.45 -6.93
C PHE A 476 20.11 25.51 -7.07
N ASN A 477 18.91 26.06 -6.93
CA ASN A 477 17.65 25.35 -7.07
C ASN A 477 16.71 26.09 -8.03
N CYS A 478 16.00 25.31 -8.85
CA CYS A 478 14.88 25.79 -9.64
C CYS A 478 13.74 24.76 -9.57
N THR A 479 12.56 25.24 -9.20
CA THR A 479 11.41 24.41 -8.88
C THR A 479 10.65 24.01 -10.15
N SER A 480 10.08 22.80 -10.17
CA SER A 480 9.37 22.31 -11.35
C SER A 480 8.11 23.13 -11.60
N LYS A 481 7.73 23.32 -12.87
CA LYS A 481 6.48 24.01 -13.24
C LYS A 481 5.22 23.21 -12.94
N GLN A 482 5.35 21.97 -12.45
CA GLN A 482 4.24 21.19 -11.89
C GLN A 482 3.73 21.74 -10.54
N MET A 483 4.51 22.60 -9.89
CA MET A 483 4.30 23.13 -8.55
C MET A 483 4.50 24.64 -8.59
N LYS A 484 3.49 25.36 -9.07
CA LYS A 484 3.63 26.80 -9.35
C LYS A 484 3.75 27.62 -8.06
N GLY A 485 2.94 27.32 -7.04
CA GLY A 485 2.98 27.97 -5.74
C GLY A 485 3.90 27.31 -4.71
N ALA A 486 4.15 26.00 -4.79
CA ALA A 486 4.84 25.24 -3.75
C ALA A 486 6.37 25.12 -3.95
N VAL A 487 7.08 24.71 -2.89
CA VAL A 487 8.56 24.58 -2.86
C VAL A 487 9.02 23.13 -2.82
N ASN A 488 10.12 22.82 -3.51
CA ASN A 488 10.64 21.46 -3.52
C ASN A 488 11.53 21.14 -2.30
N GLN A 489 11.82 19.84 -2.13
CA GLN A 489 12.59 19.27 -1.03
C GLN A 489 13.92 19.99 -0.71
N ARG A 490 14.62 20.54 -1.71
CA ARG A 490 15.94 21.20 -1.53
C ARG A 490 15.86 22.45 -0.66
N VAL A 491 14.70 23.10 -0.60
CA VAL A 491 14.47 24.27 0.27
C VAL A 491 14.62 23.91 1.74
N PHE A 492 14.40 22.64 2.11
CA PHE A 492 14.57 22.14 3.47
C PHE A 492 15.92 21.45 3.68
N ASP A 493 16.31 20.55 2.77
CA ASP A 493 17.49 19.69 2.99
C ASP A 493 18.82 20.44 2.90
N VAL A 494 18.93 21.39 1.96
CA VAL A 494 20.19 22.13 1.75
C VAL A 494 20.56 22.95 2.99
N PRO A 495 19.67 23.78 3.55
CA PRO A 495 20.03 24.54 4.75
C PRO A 495 20.11 23.68 6.01
N ALA A 496 19.34 22.58 6.10
CA ALA A 496 19.46 21.62 7.20
C ALA A 496 20.85 20.97 7.29
N ALA A 497 21.41 20.61 6.12
CA ALA A 497 22.79 20.14 5.96
C ALA A 497 23.86 21.23 6.25
N GLY A 498 23.45 22.47 6.53
CA GLY A 498 24.34 23.59 6.81
C GLY A 498 24.91 24.23 5.55
N ALA A 499 24.26 24.08 4.40
CA ALA A 499 24.70 24.64 3.14
C ALA A 499 23.84 25.83 2.69
N PHE A 500 24.39 26.68 1.83
CA PHE A 500 23.69 27.86 1.32
C PHE A 500 22.90 27.53 0.05
N LEU A 501 21.67 28.07 -0.03
CA LEU A 501 20.73 27.84 -1.12
C LEU A 501 20.31 29.16 -1.77
N VAL A 502 20.32 29.17 -3.10
CA VAL A 502 19.59 30.14 -3.93
C VAL A 502 18.49 29.40 -4.66
N THR A 503 17.24 29.85 -4.54
CA THR A 503 16.06 29.19 -5.11
C THR A 503 15.20 30.17 -5.91
N ASP A 504 14.32 29.67 -6.76
CA ASP A 504 13.27 30.49 -7.34
C ASP A 504 12.20 30.87 -6.30
N HIS A 505 11.64 32.07 -6.42
CA HIS A 505 10.49 32.51 -5.62
C HIS A 505 9.25 31.71 -6.00
N ARG A 506 8.50 31.33 -4.98
CA ARG A 506 7.23 30.59 -5.07
C ARG A 506 6.30 31.17 -4.02
N GLU A 507 5.01 31.34 -4.35
CA GLU A 507 4.03 32.00 -3.48
C GLU A 507 4.04 31.45 -2.04
N GLN A 508 4.12 30.12 -1.88
CA GLN A 508 4.08 29.45 -0.58
C GLN A 508 5.42 29.54 0.19
N ILE A 509 6.49 30.09 -0.39
CA ILE A 509 7.77 30.22 0.33
C ILE A 509 7.69 31.20 1.50
N GLU A 510 6.82 32.20 1.41
CA GLU A 510 6.64 33.26 2.42
C GLU A 510 5.92 32.76 3.68
N GLU A 511 5.16 31.67 3.56
CA GLU A 511 4.55 30.99 4.71
C GLU A 511 5.58 30.12 5.46
N LEU A 512 6.63 29.69 4.77
CA LEU A 512 7.65 28.77 5.29
C LEU A 512 8.86 29.54 5.84
N PHE A 513 9.29 30.59 5.14
CA PHE A 513 10.52 31.33 5.41
C PHE A 513 10.33 32.83 5.15
N ARG A 514 11.18 33.65 5.76
CA ARG A 514 11.27 35.09 5.48
C ARG A 514 12.29 35.38 4.35
N PRO A 515 11.85 35.78 3.14
CA PRO A 515 12.78 36.12 2.06
C PRO A 515 13.80 37.19 2.45
N GLY A 516 15.04 37.06 1.95
CA GLY A 516 16.17 37.96 2.22
C GLY A 516 16.84 37.75 3.59
N THR A 517 16.23 37.00 4.51
CA THR A 517 16.79 36.74 5.85
C THR A 517 16.99 35.25 6.12
N GLU A 518 16.00 34.42 5.80
CA GLU A 518 16.01 32.96 5.98
C GLU A 518 16.11 32.22 4.65
N VAL A 519 15.81 32.87 3.52
CA VAL A 519 15.94 32.27 2.18
C VAL A 519 16.30 33.34 1.15
N VAL A 520 17.07 32.96 0.12
CA VAL A 520 17.41 33.84 -1.00
C VAL A 520 16.68 33.35 -2.25
N CYS A 521 15.86 34.24 -2.81
CA CYS A 521 14.99 33.94 -3.93
C CYS A 521 15.31 34.82 -5.15
N TYR A 522 15.24 34.24 -6.34
CA TYR A 522 15.16 34.97 -7.62
C TYR A 522 13.75 34.82 -8.21
N HIS A 523 13.23 35.82 -8.91
CA HIS A 523 11.89 35.77 -9.52
C HIS A 523 11.96 35.29 -10.98
N GLU A 524 13.01 35.68 -11.68
CA GLU A 524 13.26 35.28 -13.05
C GLU A 524 14.69 34.77 -13.25
N PRO A 525 14.94 33.88 -14.23
CA PRO A 525 16.26 33.31 -14.46
C PRO A 525 17.37 34.35 -14.64
N ALA A 526 17.05 35.54 -15.17
CA ALA A 526 18.01 36.62 -15.38
C ALA A 526 18.60 37.18 -14.06
N GLU A 527 17.82 37.20 -12.97
CA GLU A 527 18.27 37.67 -11.65
C GLU A 527 19.25 36.70 -10.96
N ALA A 528 19.22 35.41 -11.36
CA ALA A 528 19.99 34.37 -10.70
C ALA A 528 21.50 34.63 -10.78
N GLU A 529 22.00 35.16 -11.90
CA GLU A 529 23.42 35.42 -12.08
C GLU A 529 23.95 36.43 -11.06
N ASP A 530 23.25 37.56 -10.88
CA ASP A 530 23.66 38.62 -9.96
C ASP A 530 23.58 38.17 -8.50
N LEU A 531 22.56 37.40 -8.13
CA LEU A 531 22.44 36.83 -6.79
C LEU A 531 23.57 35.84 -6.50
N ILE A 532 23.88 34.96 -7.44
CA ILE A 532 25.00 34.02 -7.30
C ILE A 532 26.31 34.80 -7.18
N ARG A 533 26.56 35.77 -8.06
CA ARG A 533 27.76 36.62 -8.03
C ARG A 533 27.91 37.33 -6.68
N TYR A 534 26.84 37.94 -6.19
CA TYR A 534 26.82 38.62 -4.91
C TYR A 534 27.15 37.65 -3.77
N HIS A 535 26.46 36.52 -3.67
CA HIS A 535 26.66 35.59 -2.57
C HIS A 535 28.00 34.85 -2.62
N LEU A 536 28.57 34.62 -3.82
CA LEU A 536 29.94 34.16 -3.99
C LEU A 536 30.98 35.14 -3.41
N ALA A 537 30.71 36.44 -3.48
CA ALA A 537 31.60 37.48 -2.93
C ALA A 537 31.35 37.76 -1.42
N HIS A 538 30.24 37.30 -0.85
CA HIS A 538 29.80 37.63 0.51
C HIS A 538 29.57 36.38 1.39
N PRO A 539 30.65 35.66 1.79
CA PRO A 539 30.54 34.43 2.58
C PRO A 539 29.83 34.64 3.93
N ALA A 540 30.07 35.76 4.62
CA ALA A 540 29.40 36.08 5.88
C ALA A 540 27.87 36.23 5.72
N THR A 541 27.42 36.76 4.59
CA THR A 541 25.99 36.84 4.28
C THR A 541 25.41 35.45 4.06
N ARG A 542 26.12 34.57 3.33
CA ARG A 542 25.70 33.16 3.13
C ARG A 542 25.54 32.44 4.47
N GLU A 543 26.55 32.51 5.32
CA GLU A 543 26.54 31.88 6.65
C GLU A 543 25.37 32.37 7.52
N ARG A 544 25.11 33.68 7.52
CA ARG A 544 23.99 34.27 8.26
C ARG A 544 22.64 33.74 7.78
N VAL A 545 22.40 33.70 6.47
CA VAL A 545 21.14 33.20 5.90
C VAL A 545 20.99 31.70 6.15
N THR A 546 22.03 30.90 5.88
CA THR A 546 22.00 29.45 6.12
C THR A 546 21.69 29.12 7.58
N ARG A 547 22.30 29.85 8.52
CA ARG A 547 22.03 29.65 9.95
C ARG A 547 20.58 29.97 10.29
N ALA A 548 20.05 31.11 9.83
CA ALA A 548 18.66 31.48 10.08
C ALA A 548 17.67 30.48 9.46
N ALA A 549 17.91 30.07 8.21
CA ALA A 549 17.14 29.02 7.52
C ALA A 549 17.11 27.72 8.33
N ARG A 550 18.29 27.27 8.79
CA ARG A 550 18.43 26.04 9.56
C ARG A 550 17.74 26.12 10.92
N GLU A 551 17.86 27.24 11.62
CA GLU A 551 17.13 27.49 12.88
C GLU A 551 15.62 27.37 12.68
N ARG A 552 15.09 28.01 11.63
CA ARG A 552 13.67 27.89 11.23
C ARG A 552 13.28 26.44 10.92
N ILE A 553 14.08 25.71 10.12
CA ILE A 553 13.80 24.32 9.76
C ILE A 553 13.76 23.39 10.97
N LEU A 554 14.74 23.51 11.88
CA LEU A 554 14.79 22.67 13.08
C LEU A 554 13.64 22.95 14.04
N ALA A 555 13.12 24.18 14.04
CA ALA A 555 12.00 24.58 14.88
C ALA A 555 10.64 24.16 14.29
N GLU A 556 10.48 24.16 12.96
CA GLU A 556 9.15 24.16 12.32
C GLU A 556 8.99 23.22 11.10
N HIS A 557 10.09 22.68 10.55
CA HIS A 557 10.06 21.95 9.27
C HIS A 557 10.83 20.61 9.29
N THR A 558 10.72 19.84 10.38
CA THR A 558 11.17 18.45 10.44
C THR A 558 10.02 17.45 10.26
N TYR A 559 10.31 16.24 9.80
CA TYR A 559 9.28 15.20 9.67
C TYR A 559 8.62 14.85 11.01
N ASP A 560 9.34 14.97 12.13
CA ASP A 560 8.81 14.82 13.48
C ASP A 560 7.67 15.81 13.75
N ILE A 561 7.81 17.06 13.28
CA ILE A 561 6.78 18.10 13.40
C ILE A 561 5.61 17.79 12.48
N ARG A 562 5.88 17.42 11.21
CA ARG A 562 4.82 17.04 10.26
C ARG A 562 3.99 15.86 10.73
N LEU A 563 4.62 14.85 11.35
CA LEU A 563 3.91 13.71 11.90
C LEU A 563 3.07 14.11 13.11
N ARG A 564 3.53 14.99 13.98
CA ARG A 564 2.70 15.50 15.08
C ARG A 564 1.47 16.26 14.56
N GLU A 565 1.64 17.12 13.56
CA GLU A 565 0.55 17.83 12.90
C GLU A 565 -0.45 16.85 12.27
N LEU A 566 0.05 15.84 11.54
CA LEU A 566 -0.77 14.79 10.94
C LEU A 566 -1.50 13.97 12.01
N PHE A 567 -0.84 13.56 13.09
CA PHE A 567 -1.45 12.79 14.17
C PHE A 567 -2.55 13.59 14.86
N ALA A 568 -2.32 14.87 15.13
CA ALA A 568 -3.32 15.77 15.69
C ALA A 568 -4.53 15.91 14.76
N ALA A 569 -4.30 16.10 13.46
CA ALA A 569 -5.37 16.18 12.47
C ALA A 569 -6.18 14.87 12.38
N MET A 570 -5.51 13.71 12.35
CA MET A 570 -6.20 12.42 12.29
C MET A 570 -7.03 12.16 13.54
N ARG A 571 -6.52 12.54 14.72
CA ARG A 571 -7.26 12.46 15.98
C ARG A 571 -8.46 13.42 16.01
N GLU A 572 -8.30 14.65 15.51
CA GLU A 572 -9.39 15.63 15.43
C GLU A 572 -10.53 15.14 14.52
N ILE A 573 -10.20 14.44 13.44
CA ILE A 573 -11.19 13.97 12.46
C ILE A 573 -11.85 12.66 12.89
N TYR A 574 -11.10 11.73 13.49
CA TYR A 574 -11.52 10.33 13.68
C TYR A 574 -11.41 9.79 15.12
N GLY A 575 -10.90 10.57 16.07
CA GLY A 575 -10.80 10.22 17.49
C GLY A 575 -11.97 10.76 18.30
#